data_AF-A0A174VI56-F1
#
_entry.id   AF-A0A174VI56-F1
#
_cell.length_a   1.000
_cell.length_b   1.000
_cell.length_c   1.000
_cell.angle_alpha   90.00
_cell.angle_beta   90.00
_cell.angle_gamma   90.00
#
_symmetry.space_group_name_H-M   'P 1'
#
loop_
_entity.id
_entity.type
_entity.pdbx_description
1 polymer ?
#
loop_
_entity_poly.entity_id
_entity_poly.type
_entity_poly.pdbx_seq_one_letter_code
_entity_poly.pdbx_strand_id
1 'polypeptide(L)'
;MKKSMILALSGFFIVATIMLCTNPNKAYEKTKHFSSPNEIIEIINHKQLGALNKDGEFVTTSDFKECLSKRKRVTYSNFNYYKIDGEILPEKNTKDSKKVILDDYKNRISRLEGYTVPGKLETLILTGKGHPTDNLYMENKEVGNIKLEDIDVNIVFIDEGEGWVIDYFWISTNGGEDVLYNQ
;
A
#
# COMPACT_ATOMS: atom_id res chain seq x y z
N MET A 1 -17.18 32.24 43.81
CA MET A 1 -17.76 31.79 42.53
C MET A 1 -16.80 31.86 41.33
N LYS A 2 -15.93 32.88 41.21
CA LYS A 2 -15.00 32.99 40.05
C LYS A 2 -13.95 31.86 39.93
N LYS A 3 -13.50 31.27 41.05
CA LYS A 3 -12.48 30.19 41.04
C LYS A 3 -13.03 28.81 40.65
N SER A 4 -14.29 28.48 40.99
CA SER A 4 -14.87 27.17 40.64
C SER A 4 -15.26 27.09 39.17
N MET A 5 -15.63 28.22 38.56
CA MET A 5 -15.95 28.31 37.14
C MET A 5 -14.72 28.08 36.25
N ILE A 6 -13.54 28.56 36.68
CA ILE A 6 -12.26 28.34 35.98
C ILE A 6 -11.84 26.86 36.04
N LEU A 7 -11.99 26.21 37.20
CA LEU A 7 -11.70 24.79 37.39
C LEU A 7 -12.63 23.87 36.58
N ALA A 8 -13.91 24.23 36.47
CA ALA A 8 -14.86 23.51 35.63
C ALA A 8 -14.54 23.67 34.13
N LEU A 9 -14.14 24.87 33.70
CA LEU A 9 -13.78 25.15 32.30
C LEU A 9 -12.50 24.42 31.89
N SER A 10 -11.48 24.37 32.76
CA SER A 10 -10.24 23.63 32.50
C SER A 10 -10.47 22.12 32.46
N GLY A 11 -11.32 21.58 33.33
CA GLY A 11 -11.71 20.16 33.31
C GLY A 11 -12.43 19.78 32.02
N PHE A 12 -13.38 20.63 31.58
CA PHE A 12 -14.08 20.42 30.31
C PHE A 12 -13.13 20.48 29.11
N PHE A 13 -12.17 21.41 29.10
CA PHE A 13 -11.18 21.52 28.03
C PHE A 13 -10.31 20.26 27.93
N ILE A 14 -9.85 19.70 29.06
CA ILE A 14 -9.03 18.48 29.07
C ILE A 14 -9.83 17.29 28.53
N VAL A 15 -11.09 17.13 28.97
CA VAL A 15 -11.96 16.04 28.50
C VAL A 15 -12.29 16.17 27.02
N ALA A 16 -12.61 17.39 26.55
CA ALA A 16 -12.84 17.66 25.13
C ALA A 16 -11.59 17.40 24.27
N THR A 17 -10.40 17.76 24.77
CA THR A 17 -9.13 17.51 24.06
C THR A 17 -8.82 16.01 23.98
N ILE A 18 -9.02 15.26 25.07
CA ILE A 18 -8.86 13.79 25.06
C ILE A 18 -9.86 13.14 24.10
N MET A 19 -11.13 13.57 24.11
CA MET A 19 -12.15 13.06 23.18
C MET A 19 -11.83 13.39 21.71
N LEU A 20 -11.25 14.57 21.43
CA LEU A 20 -10.79 14.96 20.09
C LEU A 20 -9.52 14.19 19.66
N CYS A 21 -8.65 13.82 20.61
CA CYS A 21 -7.49 12.97 20.35
C CYS A 21 -7.84 11.48 20.21
N THR A 22 -8.92 11.01 20.83
CA THR A 22 -9.50 9.69 20.56
C THR A 22 -10.37 9.75 19.32
N ASN A 23 -9.73 9.87 18.17
CA ASN A 23 -10.42 9.71 16.89
C ASN A 23 -10.98 8.27 16.84
N PRO A 24 -12.32 8.06 16.80
CA PRO A 24 -12.89 6.72 16.73
C PRO A 24 -12.49 6.00 15.43
N ASN A 25 -12.06 6.76 14.42
CA ASN A 25 -11.27 6.28 13.31
C ASN A 25 -9.82 6.10 13.79
N LYS A 26 -9.54 5.03 14.54
CA LYS A 26 -8.15 4.60 14.76
C LYS A 26 -7.55 4.33 13.38
N ALA A 27 -6.77 5.27 12.86
CA ALA A 27 -5.92 5.03 11.71
C ALA A 27 -5.10 3.78 12.01
N TYR A 28 -5.01 2.86 11.06
CA TYR A 28 -4.30 1.61 11.22
C TYR A 28 -2.88 1.85 11.77
N GLU A 29 -2.61 1.34 12.97
CA GLU A 29 -1.28 1.39 13.58
C GLU A 29 -0.49 0.17 13.13
N LYS A 30 0.61 0.39 12.42
CA LYS A 30 1.57 -0.66 12.07
C LYS A 30 2.12 -1.31 13.34
N THR A 31 2.19 -2.63 13.29
CA THR A 31 2.75 -3.46 14.36
C THR A 31 4.03 -4.17 13.94
N LYS A 32 4.31 -4.22 12.62
CA LYS A 32 5.52 -4.83 12.07
C LYS A 32 6.58 -3.80 11.73
N HIS A 33 7.81 -4.17 12.00
CA HIS A 33 9.01 -3.46 11.58
C HIS A 33 9.68 -4.28 10.50
N PHE A 34 9.93 -3.67 9.32
CA PHE A 34 10.67 -4.31 8.26
C PHE A 34 12.09 -3.75 8.18
N SER A 35 13.09 -4.61 8.36
CA SER A 35 14.49 -4.20 8.36
C SER A 35 15.05 -4.01 6.94
N SER A 36 14.39 -4.61 5.94
CA SER A 36 14.79 -4.52 4.54
C SER A 36 13.59 -4.65 3.58
N PRO A 37 13.72 -4.17 2.33
CA PRO A 37 12.73 -4.42 1.28
C PRO A 37 12.46 -5.91 1.03
N ASN A 38 13.47 -6.78 1.19
CA ASN A 38 13.32 -8.22 0.93
C ASN A 38 12.26 -8.88 1.82
N GLU A 39 12.14 -8.48 3.09
CA GLU A 39 11.10 -8.98 3.99
C GLU A 39 9.68 -8.63 3.48
N ILE A 40 9.55 -7.48 2.81
CA ILE A 40 8.30 -7.07 2.19
C ILE A 40 8.02 -7.86 0.91
N ILE A 41 9.06 -8.14 0.11
CA ILE A 41 8.95 -9.01 -1.07
C ILE A 41 8.47 -10.42 -0.68
N GLU A 42 8.98 -10.97 0.42
CA GLU A 42 8.50 -12.26 0.93
C GLU A 42 7.00 -12.25 1.22
N ILE A 43 6.47 -11.16 1.78
CA ILE A 43 5.02 -11.00 1.99
C ILE A 43 4.29 -10.92 0.65
N ILE A 44 4.78 -10.12 -0.30
CA ILE A 44 4.16 -9.95 -1.63
C ILE A 44 4.02 -11.31 -2.34
N ASN A 45 5.07 -12.13 -2.29
CA ASN A 45 5.15 -13.39 -3.02
C ASN A 45 4.44 -14.58 -2.35
N HIS A 46 4.35 -14.59 -1.02
CA HIS A 46 3.88 -15.79 -0.30
C HIS A 46 2.55 -15.60 0.41
N LYS A 47 1.99 -14.39 0.44
CA LYS A 47 0.74 -14.11 1.14
C LYS A 47 -0.33 -13.57 0.19
N GLN A 48 -1.57 -13.77 0.59
CA GLN A 48 -2.68 -13.03 -0.02
C GLN A 48 -2.57 -11.55 0.35
N LEU A 49 -2.66 -10.71 -0.67
CA LEU A 49 -2.57 -9.27 -0.58
C LEU A 49 -3.95 -8.63 -0.44
N GLY A 50 -4.98 -9.31 -0.94
CA GLY A 50 -6.38 -8.96 -0.72
C GLY A 50 -7.27 -10.17 -0.53
N ALA A 51 -8.46 -9.94 0.01
CA ALA A 51 -9.50 -10.94 0.26
C ALA A 51 -10.88 -10.28 0.19
N LEU A 52 -11.94 -11.08 0.15
CA LEU A 52 -13.30 -10.58 0.30
C LEU A 52 -13.65 -10.45 1.79
N ASN A 53 -14.22 -9.31 2.19
CA ASN A 53 -14.79 -9.16 3.53
C ASN A 53 -16.13 -9.89 3.64
N LYS A 54 -16.79 -9.79 4.80
CA LYS A 54 -18.08 -10.44 5.06
C LYS A 54 -19.21 -9.95 4.15
N ASP A 55 -19.08 -8.74 3.62
CA ASP A 55 -20.04 -8.09 2.72
C ASP A 55 -19.72 -8.38 1.25
N GLY A 56 -18.68 -9.19 0.97
CA GLY A 56 -18.24 -9.53 -0.38
C GLY A 56 -17.40 -8.44 -1.06
N GLU A 57 -16.96 -7.42 -0.34
CA GLU A 57 -16.12 -6.35 -0.86
C GLU A 57 -14.64 -6.75 -0.82
N PHE A 58 -13.90 -6.42 -1.88
CA PHE A 58 -12.47 -6.63 -1.91
C PHE A 58 -11.74 -5.68 -0.97
N VAL A 59 -10.97 -6.24 -0.04
CA VAL A 59 -10.19 -5.50 0.95
C VAL A 59 -8.75 -5.99 1.00
N THR A 60 -7.81 -5.08 1.26
CA THR A 60 -6.41 -5.41 1.52
C THR A 60 -6.27 -6.21 2.81
N THR A 61 -5.47 -7.28 2.81
CA THR A 61 -5.19 -8.09 4.01
C THR A 61 -4.36 -7.31 5.04
N SER A 62 -4.41 -7.72 6.31
CA SER A 62 -3.61 -7.09 7.36
C SER A 62 -2.11 -7.20 7.10
N ASP A 63 -1.66 -8.34 6.59
CA ASP A 63 -0.25 -8.57 6.27
C ASP A 63 0.25 -7.60 5.20
N PHE A 64 -0.51 -7.39 4.12
CA PHE A 64 -0.11 -6.44 3.10
C PHE A 64 -0.26 -4.99 3.56
N LYS A 65 -1.27 -4.66 4.39
CA LYS A 65 -1.41 -3.33 5.01
C LYS A 65 -0.20 -2.92 5.85
N GLU A 66 0.44 -3.84 6.57
CA GLU A 66 1.69 -3.55 7.31
C GLU A 66 2.79 -3.04 6.37
N CYS A 67 2.87 -3.59 5.15
CA CYS A 67 3.88 -3.22 4.17
C CYS A 67 3.68 -1.81 3.60
N LEU A 68 2.47 -1.24 3.65
CA LEU A 68 2.15 0.02 2.98
C LEU A 68 2.48 1.24 3.85
N SER A 69 3.13 2.25 3.27
CA SER A 69 3.41 3.56 3.89
C SER A 69 2.18 4.17 4.57
N LYS A 70 2.37 4.87 5.70
CA LYS A 70 1.28 5.60 6.37
C LYS A 70 1.03 6.97 5.73
N ARG A 71 1.93 7.44 4.85
CA ARG A 71 1.84 8.74 4.17
C ARG A 71 0.74 8.74 3.10
N LYS A 72 0.41 9.94 2.58
CA LYS A 72 -0.49 10.09 1.41
C LYS A 72 0.13 9.32 0.24
N ARG A 73 -0.49 8.21 -0.15
CA ARG A 73 0.13 7.21 -1.02
C ARG A 73 0.01 7.60 -2.48
N VAL A 74 1.05 7.28 -3.26
CA VAL A 74 0.95 7.11 -4.71
C VAL A 74 0.81 5.63 -5.00
N THR A 75 -0.24 5.04 -4.46
CA THR A 75 -0.64 3.67 -4.76
C THR A 75 -2.09 3.75 -5.20
N TYR A 76 -2.40 3.29 -6.40
CA TYR A 76 -3.78 3.25 -6.86
C TYR A 76 -4.59 2.34 -5.93
N SER A 77 -5.81 2.73 -5.58
CA SER A 77 -6.66 1.98 -4.65
C SER A 77 -7.25 0.71 -5.25
N ASN A 78 -7.30 0.59 -6.58
CA ASN A 78 -7.80 -0.61 -7.27
C ASN A 78 -6.65 -1.57 -7.56
N PHE A 79 -6.23 -2.23 -6.48
CA PHE A 79 -5.40 -3.43 -6.55
C PHE A 79 -6.26 -4.57 -7.12
N ASN A 80 -6.11 -4.88 -8.41
CA ASN A 80 -6.96 -5.86 -9.10
C ASN A 80 -6.49 -7.32 -8.98
N TYR A 81 -5.49 -7.60 -8.16
CA TYR A 81 -4.98 -8.95 -7.89
C TYR A 81 -5.18 -9.26 -6.42
N TYR A 82 -5.37 -10.52 -6.03
CA TYR A 82 -5.40 -10.89 -4.61
C TYR A 82 -4.14 -11.61 -4.15
N LYS A 83 -3.33 -12.07 -5.11
CA LYS A 83 -2.04 -12.74 -4.89
C LYS A 83 -1.11 -12.43 -6.07
N ILE A 84 0.17 -12.33 -5.79
CA ILE A 84 1.24 -12.20 -6.78
C ILE A 84 2.25 -13.32 -6.52
N ASP A 85 2.63 -14.04 -7.58
CA ASP A 85 3.77 -14.95 -7.57
C ASP A 85 4.86 -14.32 -8.46
N GLY A 86 5.78 -13.57 -7.84
CA GLY A 86 6.78 -12.77 -8.54
C GLY A 86 8.23 -13.16 -8.23
N GLU A 87 9.13 -12.83 -9.14
CA GLU A 87 10.57 -12.98 -8.97
C GLU A 87 11.31 -11.70 -9.40
N ILE A 88 12.53 -11.55 -8.90
CA ILE A 88 13.40 -10.43 -9.25
C ILE A 88 14.27 -10.85 -10.42
N LEU A 89 13.97 -10.32 -11.60
CA LEU A 89 14.75 -10.54 -12.82
C LEU A 89 15.83 -9.44 -12.96
N PRO A 90 17.14 -9.77 -12.90
CA PRO A 90 18.22 -8.79 -12.98
C PRO A 90 18.18 -7.92 -14.25
N GLU A 91 17.80 -8.50 -15.39
CA GLU A 91 17.71 -7.84 -16.69
C GLU A 91 16.59 -6.80 -16.76
N LYS A 92 15.55 -6.92 -15.93
CA LYS A 92 14.51 -5.89 -15.78
C LYS A 92 14.87 -4.86 -14.70
N ASN A 93 15.70 -5.24 -13.73
CA ASN A 93 16.12 -4.42 -12.59
C ASN A 93 17.39 -3.59 -12.84
N THR A 94 17.61 -3.15 -14.08
CA THR A 94 18.74 -2.30 -14.44
C THR A 94 18.66 -0.92 -13.78
N LYS A 95 19.80 -0.22 -13.70
CA LYS A 95 19.86 1.16 -13.19
C LYS A 95 18.91 2.10 -13.95
N ASP A 96 18.79 1.92 -15.28
CA ASP A 96 17.95 2.77 -16.11
C ASP A 96 16.46 2.48 -15.90
N SER A 97 16.07 1.20 -15.85
CA SER A 97 14.69 0.81 -15.51
C SER A 97 14.26 1.34 -14.13
N LYS A 98 15.14 1.20 -13.13
CA LYS A 98 14.93 1.71 -11.78
C LYS A 98 14.79 3.23 -11.73
N LYS A 99 15.51 3.94 -12.61
CA LYS A 99 15.42 5.40 -12.74
C LYS A 99 14.06 5.82 -13.32
N VAL A 100 13.57 5.14 -14.36
CA VAL A 100 12.25 5.42 -14.96
C VAL A 100 11.14 5.33 -13.90
N ILE A 101 11.16 4.27 -13.07
CA ILE A 101 10.19 4.10 -11.98
C ILE A 101 10.29 5.23 -10.95
N LEU A 102 11.51 5.57 -10.55
CA LEU A 102 11.74 6.63 -9.58
C LEU A 102 11.29 8.00 -10.11
N ASP A 103 11.49 8.28 -11.39
CA ASP A 103 11.07 9.52 -12.04
C ASP A 103 9.53 9.60 -12.14
N ASP A 104 8.84 8.50 -12.48
CA ASP A 104 7.37 8.45 -12.44
C ASP A 104 6.82 8.66 -11.02
N TYR A 105 7.38 7.96 -10.03
CA TYR A 105 7.04 8.15 -8.62
C TYR A 105 7.21 9.61 -8.19
N LYS A 106 8.35 10.23 -8.51
CA LYS A 106 8.64 11.64 -8.18
C LYS A 106 7.68 12.61 -8.86
N ASN A 107 7.32 12.35 -10.12
CA ASN A 107 6.35 13.16 -10.86
C ASN A 107 4.92 13.04 -10.28
N ARG A 108 4.56 11.91 -9.69
CA ARG A 108 3.25 11.72 -9.06
C ARG A 108 3.19 12.35 -7.67
N ILE A 109 4.20 12.13 -6.83
CA ILE A 109 4.25 12.75 -5.49
C ILE A 109 4.37 14.28 -5.55
N SER A 110 4.99 14.85 -6.60
CA SER A 110 5.09 16.31 -6.74
C SER A 110 3.72 16.99 -6.95
N ARG A 111 2.70 16.22 -7.34
CA ARG A 111 1.31 16.67 -7.48
C ARG A 111 0.54 16.59 -6.16
N LEU A 112 1.12 16.00 -5.12
CA LEU A 112 0.53 15.91 -3.79
C LEU A 112 0.97 17.10 -2.94
N GLU A 113 0.00 17.91 -2.54
CA GLU A 113 0.24 19.01 -1.61
C GLU A 113 0.81 18.50 -0.27
N GLY A 114 1.88 19.16 0.21
CA GLY A 114 2.53 18.85 1.48
C GLY A 114 3.39 17.57 1.49
N TYR A 115 3.60 16.93 0.34
CA TYR A 115 4.41 15.72 0.27
C TYR A 115 5.91 16.04 0.19
N THR A 116 6.72 15.40 1.05
CA THR A 116 8.19 15.48 1.01
C THR A 116 8.78 14.13 0.64
N VAL A 117 9.61 14.12 -0.42
CA VAL A 117 10.31 12.92 -0.88
C VAL A 117 11.27 12.42 0.21
N PRO A 118 11.16 11.16 0.65
CA PRO A 118 12.08 10.58 1.63
C PRO A 118 13.53 10.57 1.14
N GLY A 119 14.48 10.69 2.06
CA GLY A 119 15.91 10.71 1.72
C GLY A 119 16.49 9.34 1.34
N LYS A 120 15.85 8.25 1.77
CA LYS A 120 16.29 6.88 1.53
C LYS A 120 15.18 6.11 0.82
N LEU A 121 15.43 5.79 -0.45
CA LEU A 121 14.51 5.10 -1.33
C LEU A 121 15.21 3.91 -1.98
N GLU A 122 14.46 2.85 -2.25
CA GLU A 122 14.91 1.74 -3.08
C GLU A 122 13.82 1.40 -4.09
N THR A 123 14.20 1.04 -5.31
CA THR A 123 13.26 0.66 -6.36
C THR A 123 13.51 -0.75 -6.85
N LEU A 124 12.42 -1.44 -7.19
CA LEU A 124 12.42 -2.82 -7.63
C LEU A 124 11.31 -3.06 -8.65
N ILE A 125 11.57 -3.99 -9.57
CA ILE A 125 10.57 -4.62 -10.42
C ILE A 125 10.45 -6.08 -10.01
N LEU A 126 9.23 -6.52 -9.65
CA LEU A 126 8.88 -7.93 -9.58
C LEU A 126 8.17 -8.34 -10.87
N THR A 127 8.60 -9.44 -11.47
CA THR A 127 7.98 -10.01 -12.67
C THR A 127 7.39 -11.36 -12.33
N GLY A 128 6.18 -11.65 -12.82
CA GLY A 128 5.60 -12.97 -12.60
C GLY A 128 4.12 -13.03 -12.92
N LYS A 129 3.39 -13.80 -12.11
CA LYS A 129 1.96 -14.08 -12.31
C LYS A 129 1.10 -13.37 -11.28
N GLY A 130 0.16 -12.56 -11.75
CA GLY A 130 -0.92 -12.01 -10.96
C GLY A 130 -2.11 -12.95 -10.92
N HIS A 131 -2.73 -13.08 -9.74
CA HIS A 131 -4.02 -13.75 -9.58
C HIS A 131 -5.12 -12.68 -9.48
N PRO A 132 -5.91 -12.43 -10.55
CA PRO A 132 -6.92 -11.38 -10.57
C PRO A 132 -7.99 -11.59 -9.49
N THR A 133 -8.52 -10.50 -8.97
CA THR A 133 -9.59 -10.50 -7.95
C THR A 133 -10.84 -11.23 -8.41
N ASP A 134 -11.13 -11.26 -9.71
CA ASP A 134 -12.21 -12.05 -10.31
C ASP A 134 -12.14 -13.52 -9.91
N ASN A 135 -10.94 -14.08 -9.71
CA ASN A 135 -10.77 -15.47 -9.26
C ASN A 135 -11.34 -15.69 -7.84
N LEU A 136 -11.29 -14.70 -6.94
CA LEU A 136 -11.88 -14.83 -5.59
C LEU A 136 -13.41 -15.02 -5.65
N TYR A 137 -14.06 -14.41 -6.64
CA TYR A 137 -15.50 -14.58 -6.85
C TYR A 137 -15.83 -15.90 -7.58
N MET A 138 -14.87 -16.50 -8.29
CA MET A 138 -15.00 -17.77 -9.01
C MET A 138 -14.66 -18.99 -8.16
N GLU A 139 -13.74 -18.89 -7.19
CA GLU A 139 -13.40 -19.96 -6.24
C GLU A 139 -14.65 -20.45 -5.48
N ASN A 140 -15.57 -19.54 -5.15
CA ASN A 140 -16.85 -19.86 -4.51
C ASN A 140 -17.86 -20.60 -5.42
N LYS A 141 -17.59 -20.77 -6.71
CA LYS A 141 -18.55 -21.25 -7.72
C LYS A 141 -18.13 -22.55 -8.44
N GLU A 142 -17.10 -23.27 -7.97
CA GLU A 142 -16.58 -24.50 -8.63
C GLU A 142 -16.26 -24.31 -10.14
N VAL A 143 -15.92 -23.09 -10.57
CA VAL A 143 -15.59 -22.83 -11.97
C VAL A 143 -14.09 -23.04 -12.17
N GLY A 144 -13.75 -24.19 -12.78
CA GLY A 144 -12.40 -24.75 -12.85
C GLY A 144 -11.36 -24.03 -13.74
N ASN A 145 -11.40 -22.71 -13.91
CA ASN A 145 -10.36 -21.99 -14.65
C ASN A 145 -9.94 -20.69 -13.93
N ILE A 146 -8.97 -20.82 -13.03
CA ILE A 146 -8.22 -19.70 -12.45
C ILE A 146 -7.43 -19.05 -13.60
N LYS A 147 -7.73 -17.79 -13.92
CA LYS A 147 -6.94 -17.03 -14.91
C LYS A 147 -5.73 -16.44 -14.21
N LEU A 148 -4.54 -16.62 -14.78
CA LEU A 148 -3.32 -15.97 -14.34
C LEU A 148 -2.88 -14.99 -15.41
N GLU A 149 -2.37 -13.84 -14.99
CA GLU A 149 -1.92 -12.78 -15.89
C GLU A 149 -0.42 -12.54 -15.71
N ASP A 150 0.30 -12.37 -16.81
CA ASP A 150 1.69 -11.92 -16.78
C ASP A 150 1.74 -10.45 -16.38
N ILE A 151 2.43 -10.18 -15.28
CA ILE A 151 2.53 -8.86 -14.69
C ILE A 151 3.99 -8.46 -14.43
N ASP A 152 4.22 -7.15 -14.51
CA ASP A 152 5.35 -6.48 -13.90
C ASP A 152 4.84 -5.55 -12.80
N VAL A 153 5.50 -5.57 -11.64
CA VAL A 153 5.16 -4.76 -10.47
C VAL A 153 6.32 -3.84 -10.15
N ASN A 154 6.13 -2.55 -10.40
CA ASN A 154 7.08 -1.50 -10.06
C ASN A 154 6.82 -1.05 -8.61
N ILE A 155 7.86 -1.12 -7.79
CA ILE A 155 7.78 -0.83 -6.35
C ILE A 155 8.82 0.22 -5.98
N VAL A 156 8.41 1.22 -5.21
CA VAL A 156 9.32 2.12 -4.48
C VAL A 156 9.16 1.88 -2.98
N PHE A 157 10.24 1.44 -2.38
CA PHE A 157 10.41 1.33 -0.94
C PHE A 157 10.98 2.61 -0.37
N ILE A 158 10.50 2.99 0.80
CA ILE A 158 11.03 4.12 1.57
C ILE A 158 11.31 3.67 3.00
N ASP A 159 12.28 4.30 3.62
CA ASP A 159 12.52 4.18 5.05
C ASP A 159 11.75 5.30 5.79
N GLU A 160 10.75 4.94 6.58
CA GLU A 160 9.98 5.92 7.38
C GLU A 160 10.69 6.28 8.70
N GLY A 161 11.89 5.73 8.96
CA GLY A 161 12.61 5.84 10.23
C GLY A 161 12.21 4.76 11.25
N GLU A 162 11.02 4.20 11.09
CA GLU A 162 10.51 3.04 11.84
C GLU A 162 10.58 1.74 11.03
N GLY A 163 11.31 1.72 9.92
CA GLY A 163 11.44 0.56 9.02
C GLY A 163 11.04 0.86 7.57
N TRP A 164 11.32 -0.12 6.71
CA TRP A 164 11.02 -0.05 5.29
C TRP A 164 9.55 -0.31 5.00
N VAL A 165 9.01 0.39 4.01
CA VAL A 165 7.61 0.31 3.60
C VAL A 165 7.48 0.58 2.11
N ILE A 166 6.36 0.20 1.52
CA ILE A 166 5.97 0.48 0.14
C ILE A 166 5.28 1.83 0.09
N ASP A 167 5.81 2.77 -0.68
CA ASP A 167 5.20 4.08 -0.91
C ASP A 167 4.65 4.25 -2.33
N TYR A 168 5.12 3.39 -3.25
CA TYR A 168 4.65 3.27 -4.62
C TYR A 168 4.54 1.80 -5.00
N PHE A 169 3.41 1.43 -5.59
CA PHE A 169 3.11 0.07 -6.00
C PHE A 169 2.25 0.14 -7.26
N TRP A 170 2.83 -0.21 -8.40
CA TRP A 170 2.21 -0.08 -9.71
C TRP A 170 2.34 -1.39 -10.47
N ILE A 171 1.23 -1.89 -11.01
CA ILE A 171 1.18 -3.16 -11.74
C ILE A 171 0.88 -2.84 -13.21
N SER A 172 1.57 -3.52 -14.11
CA SER A 172 1.29 -3.48 -15.55
C SER A 172 1.13 -4.89 -16.10
N THR A 173 0.08 -5.13 -16.90
CA THR A 173 -0.14 -6.38 -17.62
C THR A 173 0.36 -6.28 -19.05
N ASN A 174 1.08 -7.31 -19.53
CA ASN A 174 1.42 -7.46 -20.96
C ASN A 174 2.07 -6.23 -21.63
N GLY A 175 2.84 -5.41 -20.90
CA GLY A 175 3.52 -4.22 -21.45
C GLY A 175 2.58 -3.10 -21.93
N GLY A 176 1.27 -3.23 -21.73
CA GLY A 176 0.32 -2.14 -21.82
C GLY A 176 0.25 -1.43 -20.48
N GLU A 177 0.39 -0.12 -20.48
CA GLU A 177 -0.15 0.67 -19.37
C GLU A 177 -1.64 0.36 -19.29
N ASP A 178 -2.12 -0.14 -18.14
CA ASP A 178 -3.54 -0.05 -17.84
C ASP A 178 -3.88 1.43 -17.69
N VAL A 179 -4.13 2.07 -18.83
CA VAL A 179 -4.71 3.40 -18.94
C VAL A 179 -6.19 3.22 -18.66
N LEU A 180 -6.60 3.42 -17.40
CA LEU A 180 -8.01 3.49 -17.07
C LEU A 180 -8.38 4.85 -16.48
N TYR A 181 -9.39 5.40 -17.14
CA TYR A 181 -10.01 6.71 -17.00
C TYR A 181 -10.21 7.16 -15.56
N ASN A 182 -9.89 8.44 -15.32
CA ASN A 182 -10.32 9.18 -14.13
C ASN A 182 -11.83 8.97 -13.90
N GLN A 183 -12.18 8.46 -12.72
CA GLN A 183 -13.42 8.81 -12.04
C GLN A 183 -13.07 9.59 -10.78
#